data_AF-A0A661QUK0-F1
#
_entry.id   AF-A0A661QUK0-F1
#
_cell.length_a   1.000
_cell.length_b   1.000
_cell.length_c   1.000
_cell.angle_alpha   90.00
_cell.angle_beta   90.00
_cell.angle_gamma   90.00
#
_symmetry.space_group_name_H-M   'P 1'
#
loop_
_entity.id
_entity.type
_entity.pdbx_description
1 polymer ?
#
loop_
_entity_poly.entity_id
_entity_poly.type
_entity_poly.pdbx_seq_one_letter_code
_entity_poly.pdbx_strand_id
1 'polypeptide(L)'
;MNNLLPHISVCVLINKLRRCVMATPRDRVIEEALSLPADVRLSLVEKLLTSLNLPIDTEIDCLWAEEAERRVSQIEADEVKMVPGEEVFSKIQEKYKK
;
A
#
# COMPACT_ATOMS: atom_id res chain seq x y z
N MET A 1 56.25 13.92 19.42
CA MET A 1 55.03 14.08 20.25
C MET A 1 54.08 14.97 19.47
N ASN A 2 53.08 14.39 18.82
CA ASN A 2 51.82 15.06 18.48
C ASN A 2 50.84 13.95 18.13
N ASN A 3 50.04 13.67 19.14
CA ASN A 3 49.12 12.56 19.20
C ASN A 3 47.86 12.84 18.38
N LEU A 4 47.41 11.77 17.73
CA LEU A 4 46.03 11.33 17.64
C LEU A 4 45.01 12.17 16.84
N LEU A 5 44.64 11.52 15.72
CA LEU A 5 43.30 11.23 15.21
C LEU A 5 42.61 12.29 14.32
N PRO A 6 42.19 11.91 13.09
CA PRO A 6 41.21 12.68 12.35
C PRO A 6 39.88 12.58 13.08
N HIS A 7 39.25 13.74 13.27
CA HIS A 7 37.91 13.90 13.81
C HIS A 7 36.90 13.21 12.87
N ILE A 8 36.72 11.90 13.04
CA ILE A 8 35.58 11.18 12.47
C ILE A 8 34.37 11.84 13.11
N SER A 9 33.68 12.67 12.32
CA SER A 9 32.47 13.36 12.73
C SER A 9 31.55 12.38 13.45
N VAL A 10 31.14 12.75 14.67
CA VAL A 10 30.19 11.99 15.50
C VAL A 10 28.92 11.61 14.71
N CYS A 11 28.62 12.31 13.61
CA CYS A 11 27.57 11.94 12.65
C CYS A 11 27.74 10.55 12.02
N VAL A 12 28.96 10.07 11.75
CA VAL A 12 29.18 8.72 11.19
C VAL A 12 28.87 7.64 12.24
N LEU A 13 29.15 7.92 13.52
CA LEU A 13 28.83 7.01 14.62
C LEU A 13 27.32 6.97 14.91
N ILE A 14 26.63 8.10 14.80
CA ILE A 14 25.16 8.17 14.94
C ILE A 14 24.45 7.37 13.84
N ASN A 15 25.00 7.33 12.62
CA ASN A 15 24.40 6.56 11.52
C ASN A 15 24.76 5.06 11.55
N LYS A 16 25.78 4.64 12.32
CA LYS A 16 26.10 3.22 12.55
C LYS A 16 25.47 2.65 13.82
N LEU A 17 24.87 3.51 14.65
CA LEU A 17 24.08 3.14 15.84
C LEU A 17 22.59 3.50 15.69
N ARG A 18 22.08 3.56 14.45
CA ARG A 18 20.64 3.46 14.19
C ARG A 18 20.32 2.02 13.83
N ARG A 19 19.53 1.38 14.70
CA ARG A 19 18.88 0.08 14.54
C ARG A 19 19.65 -1.15 15.03
N CYS A 20 20.10 -1.11 16.29
CA CYS A 20 19.97 -2.31 17.14
C CYS A 20 18.61 -2.23 17.86
N VAL A 21 17.52 -2.18 17.09
CA VAL A 21 16.20 -2.48 17.66
C VAL A 21 16.11 -3.99 17.59
N MET A 22 16.03 -4.64 18.74
CA MET A 22 15.70 -6.06 18.80
C MET A 22 14.42 -6.27 18.00
N ALA A 23 14.52 -6.99 16.88
CA ALA A 23 13.39 -7.27 16.01
C ALA A 23 12.30 -7.91 16.87
N THR A 24 11.23 -7.17 17.10
CA THR A 24 10.09 -7.69 17.87
C THR A 24 9.48 -8.84 17.06
N PRO A 25 8.77 -9.78 17.70
CA PRO A 25 8.10 -10.84 16.96
C PRO A 25 7.23 -10.30 15.82
N ARG A 26 6.62 -9.13 16.01
CA ARG A 26 5.86 -8.40 14.99
C ARG A 26 6.74 -7.99 13.81
N ASP A 27 7.89 -7.37 14.07
CA ASP A 27 8.78 -6.90 13.00
C ASP A 27 9.26 -8.07 12.13
N ARG A 28 9.57 -9.22 12.73
CA ARG A 28 9.96 -10.43 11.99
C ARG A 28 8.86 -10.92 11.06
N VAL A 29 7.63 -10.99 11.55
CA VAL A 29 6.47 -11.39 10.73
C VAL A 29 6.25 -10.43 9.57
N ILE A 30 6.44 -9.13 9.78
CA ILE A 30 6.32 -8.12 8.72
C ILE A 30 7.41 -8.33 7.65
N GLU A 31 8.68 -8.46 8.06
CA GLU A 31 9.79 -8.66 7.10
C GLU A 31 9.63 -9.96 6.31
N GLU A 32 9.24 -11.06 6.98
CA GLU A 32 8.95 -12.34 6.32
C GLU A 32 7.80 -12.20 5.32
N ALA A 33 6.70 -11.56 5.70
CA ALA A 33 5.58 -11.32 4.80
C ALA A 33 5.97 -10.45 3.60
N LEU A 34 6.79 -9.41 3.79
CA LEU A 34 7.26 -8.54 2.72
C LEU A 34 8.22 -9.25 1.77
N SER A 35 8.99 -10.23 2.26
CA SER A 35 9.91 -11.04 1.44
C SER A 35 9.21 -11.97 0.43
N LEU A 36 7.91 -12.21 0.62
CA LEU A 36 7.13 -13.09 -0.26
C LEU A 36 6.90 -12.46 -1.66
N PRO A 37 6.75 -13.30 -2.70
CA PRO A 37 6.24 -12.88 -4.00
C PRO A 37 4.89 -12.16 -3.89
N ALA A 38 4.60 -11.26 -4.84
CA ALA A 38 3.44 -10.36 -4.76
C ALA A 38 2.09 -11.11 -4.74
N ASP A 39 1.97 -12.17 -5.52
CA ASP A 39 0.83 -13.08 -5.58
C ASP A 39 0.61 -13.82 -4.24
N VAL A 40 1.68 -14.28 -3.61
CA VAL A 40 1.61 -14.95 -2.30
C VAL A 40 1.22 -13.95 -1.20
N ARG A 41 1.75 -12.72 -1.25
CA ARG A 41 1.32 -11.65 -0.32
C ARG A 41 -0.15 -11.33 -0.45
N LEU A 42 -0.70 -11.31 -1.67
CA LEU A 42 -2.12 -11.07 -1.90
C LEU A 42 -2.97 -12.14 -1.20
N SER A 43 -2.64 -13.42 -1.39
CA SER A 43 -3.35 -14.52 -0.71
C SER A 43 -3.21 -14.47 0.82
N LEU A 44 -2.05 -14.05 1.33
CA LEU A 44 -1.85 -13.85 2.78
C LEU A 44 -2.74 -12.72 3.31
N VAL A 45 -2.82 -11.58 2.61
CA VAL A 45 -3.68 -10.45 2.99
C VAL A 45 -5.15 -10.87 3.02
N GLU A 46 -5.63 -11.61 2.02
CA GLU A 46 -7.01 -12.13 2.01
C GLU A 46 -7.31 -12.99 3.25
N LYS A 47 -6.43 -13.95 3.57
CA LYS A 47 -6.59 -14.81 4.76
C LYS A 47 -6.60 -14.00 6.05
N LEU A 48 -5.72 -13.01 6.17
CA LEU A 48 -5.67 -12.12 7.33
C LEU A 48 -6.96 -11.31 7.47
N LEU A 49 -7.44 -10.70 6.38
CA LEU A 49 -8.70 -9.96 6.38
C LEU A 49 -9.88 -10.84 6.78
N THR A 50 -9.99 -12.06 6.22
CA THR A 50 -11.04 -13.02 6.61
C THR A 50 -10.94 -13.40 8.09
N SER A 51 -9.72 -13.60 8.62
CA SER A 51 -9.52 -13.99 10.02
C SER A 51 -9.98 -12.93 11.04
N LEU A 52 -9.99 -11.66 10.64
CA LEU A 52 -10.42 -10.56 11.50
C LEU A 52 -11.93 -10.57 11.76
N ASN A 53 -12.70 -11.38 11.00
CA ASN A 53 -14.17 -11.45 11.07
C ASN A 53 -14.79 -10.06 11.21
N LEU A 54 -14.28 -9.12 10.39
CA LEU A 54 -14.71 -7.73 10.46
C LEU A 54 -16.22 -7.68 10.23
N PRO A 55 -16.98 -6.99 11.08
CA PRO A 55 -18.40 -6.84 10.84
C PRO A 55 -18.57 -6.20 9.47
N ILE A 56 -19.43 -6.81 8.66
CA ILE A 56 -19.88 -6.17 7.43
C ILE A 56 -20.66 -4.93 7.87
N ASP A 57 -20.18 -3.77 7.44
CA ASP A 57 -20.89 -2.52 7.66
C ASP A 57 -22.00 -2.40 6.63
N THR A 58 -23.18 -2.88 7.02
CA THR A 58 -24.35 -2.93 6.15
C THR A 58 -24.77 -1.53 5.66
N GLU A 59 -24.46 -0.47 6.41
CA GLU A 59 -24.73 0.89 5.99
C GLU A 59 -23.82 1.29 4.83
N ILE A 60 -22.53 0.95 4.91
CA ILE A 60 -21.58 1.17 3.80
C ILE A 60 -22.01 0.38 2.56
N ASP A 61 -22.39 -0.89 2.71
CA ASP A 61 -22.83 -1.71 1.57
C ASP A 61 -24.08 -1.12 0.90
N CYS A 62 -25.05 -0.63 1.67
CA CYS A 62 -26.23 0.07 1.14
C CYS A 62 -25.83 1.34 0.38
N LEU A 63 -24.97 2.17 0.95
CA LEU A 63 -24.49 3.40 0.29
C LEU A 63 -23.74 3.11 -1.02
N TRP A 64 -23.00 2.01 -1.08
CA TRP A 64 -22.32 1.57 -2.30
C TRP A 64 -23.30 1.08 -3.36
N ALA A 65 -24.33 0.34 -2.96
CA ALA A 65 -25.39 -0.12 -3.87
C ALA A 65 -26.15 1.08 -4.46
N GLU A 66 -26.58 2.03 -3.62
CA GLU A 66 -27.26 3.25 -4.06
C GLU A 66 -26.41 4.07 -5.04
N GLU A 67 -25.12 4.26 -4.74
CA GLU A 67 -24.22 5.00 -5.62
C GLU A 67 -23.98 4.27 -6.95
N ALA A 68 -23.89 2.94 -6.93
CA ALA A 68 -23.75 2.14 -8.15
C ALA A 68 -24.99 2.28 -9.05
N GLU A 69 -26.19 2.15 -8.49
CA GLU A 69 -27.46 2.34 -9.23
C GLU A 69 -27.55 3.76 -9.80
N ARG A 70 -27.26 4.78 -8.97
CA ARG A 70 -27.26 6.18 -9.39
C ARG A 70 -26.32 6.42 -10.57
N ARG A 71 -25.10 5.87 -10.55
CA ARG A 71 -24.14 6.01 -11.65
C ARG A 71 -24.60 5.34 -12.94
N VAL A 72 -25.19 4.15 -12.84
CA VAL A 72 -25.73 3.45 -14.02
C VAL A 72 -26.84 4.29 -14.65
N SER A 73 -27.81 4.77 -13.87
CA SER A 73 -28.91 5.58 -14.39
C SER A 73 -28.42 6.87 -15.06
N GLN A 74 -27.41 7.54 -14.49
CA GLN A 74 -26.83 8.75 -15.09
C GLN A 74 -26.10 8.49 -16.41
N ILE A 75 -25.47 7.33 -16.55
CA ILE A 75 -24.84 6.91 -17.81
C ILE A 75 -25.91 6.62 -18.85
N GLU A 76 -26.95 5.87 -18.49
CA GLU A 76 -28.06 5.52 -19.39
C GLU A 76 -28.87 6.74 -19.83
N ALA A 77 -28.95 7.77 -18.99
CA ALA A 77 -29.61 9.03 -19.28
C ALA A 77 -28.71 10.07 -19.99
N ASP A 78 -27.47 9.73 -20.34
CA ASP A 78 -26.47 10.65 -20.92
C ASP A 78 -26.20 11.91 -20.06
N GLU A 79 -26.44 11.85 -18.74
CA GLU A 79 -26.28 12.98 -17.81
C GLU A 79 -24.81 13.21 -17.39
N VAL A 80 -23.94 12.24 -17.67
CA VAL A 80 -22.52 12.27 -17.25
C VAL A 80 -21.60 12.08 -18.44
N LYS A 81 -20.56 12.90 -18.50
CA LYS A 81 -19.51 12.77 -19.52
C LYS A 81 -18.59 11.59 -19.20
N MET A 82 -18.66 10.55 -20.02
CA MET A 82 -17.76 9.39 -19.92
C MET A 82 -16.38 9.70 -20.51
N VAL A 83 -15.36 9.01 -19.98
CA VAL A 83 -14.01 9.00 -20.54
C VAL A 83 -13.82 7.66 -21.26
N PRO A 84 -13.36 7.66 -22.53
CA PRO A 84 -13.07 6.42 -23.25
C PRO A 84 -12.08 5.52 -22.50
N GLY A 85 -12.33 4.21 -22.50
CA GLY A 85 -11.47 3.25 -21.80
C GLY A 85 -10.04 3.26 -22.32
N GLU A 86 -9.87 3.42 -23.63
CA GLU A 86 -8.58 3.49 -24.31
C GLU A 86 -7.74 4.67 -23.79
N GLU A 87 -8.38 5.81 -23.51
CA GLU A 87 -7.73 6.99 -22.96
C GLU A 87 -7.23 6.71 -21.53
N VAL A 88 -8.03 6.02 -20.72
CA VAL A 88 -7.65 5.63 -19.36
C VAL A 88 -6.46 4.68 -19.38
N PHE A 89 -6.50 3.62 -20.19
CA PHE A 89 -5.41 2.65 -20.27
C PHE A 89 -4.13 3.26 -20.84
N SER A 90 -4.23 4.15 -21.83
CA SER A 90 -3.06 4.87 -22.38
C SER A 90 -2.36 5.68 -21.29
N LYS A 91 -3.12 6.46 -20.49
CA LYS A 91 -2.58 7.23 -19.36
C LYS A 91 -1.90 6.35 -18.31
N ILE A 92 -2.49 5.18 -17.99
CA ILE A 92 -1.90 4.23 -17.03
C ILE A 92 -0.58 3.69 -17.57
N GLN A 93 -0.54 3.27 -18.84
CA GLN A 93 0.67 2.75 -19.48
C GLN A 93 1.78 3.80 -19.52
N GLU A 94 1.45 5.04 -19.87
CA GLU A 94 2.42 6.15 -19.83
C GLU A 94 2.98 6.40 -18.43
N LYS A 95 2.11 6.40 -17.41
CA LYS A 95 2.50 6.65 -16.01
C LYS A 95 3.44 5.58 -15.45
N TYR A 96 3.28 4.32 -15.87
CA TYR A 96 4.03 3.19 -15.35
C TYR A 96 4.98 2.54 -16.36
N LYS A 97 5.29 3.21 -17.47
CA LYS A 97 6.37 2.81 -18.37
C LYS A 97 7.68 2.81 -17.59
N LYS A 98 8.25 1.62 -17.38
CA LYS A 98 9.63 1.43 -16.89
C LYS A 98 10.62 1.69 -18.01
#